data_AF-A0AAE3PKB2-F1
#
_entry.id   AF-A0AAE3PKB2-F1
#
_cell.length_a   1.000
_cell.length_b   1.000
_cell.length_c   1.000
_cell.angle_alpha   90.00
_cell.angle_beta   90.00
_cell.angle_gamma   90.00
#
_symmetry.space_group_name_H-M   'P 1'
#
loop_
_entity.id
_entity.type
_entity.pdbx_description
1 polymer ?
#
loop_
_entity_poly.entity_id
_entity_poly.type
_entity_poly.pdbx_seq_one_letter_code
_entity_poly.pdbx_strand_id
1 'polypeptide(L)'
;MSTESHALERAEPLVLIGVGGFVGAILRYSVAQALPSSFPLGTLAVNVLGSFALGILLYEARLVGALSAETRLVVGTGFLSSFTTYSTFAVETSRLAPQLAVANVGLNYALGFAAVVLGRAVARWVE
;
A
#
# COMPACT_ATOMS: atom_id res chain seq x y z
N MET A 1 0.85 -35.33 16.42
CA MET A 1 1.88 -34.27 16.36
C MET A 1 2.18 -33.80 14.93
N SER A 2 2.05 -34.62 13.87
CA SER A 2 2.28 -34.21 12.48
C SER A 2 1.13 -33.42 11.83
N THR A 3 -0.12 -33.69 12.18
CA THR A 3 -1.30 -33.02 11.58
C THR A 3 -1.47 -31.57 11.99
N GLU A 4 -1.13 -31.22 13.25
CA GLU A 4 -1.19 -29.83 13.75
C GLU A 4 -0.13 -28.92 13.10
N SER A 5 1.09 -29.42 12.89
CA SER A 5 2.16 -28.68 12.19
C SER A 5 1.70 -28.24 10.80
N HIS A 6 1.10 -29.15 10.04
CA HIS A 6 0.56 -28.85 8.71
C HIS A 6 -0.68 -27.96 8.70
N ALA A 7 -1.42 -27.89 9.81
CA ALA A 7 -2.53 -26.95 9.95
C ALA A 7 -2.01 -25.53 10.24
N LEU A 8 -1.02 -25.41 11.12
CA LEU A 8 -0.37 -24.15 11.47
C LEU A 8 0.40 -23.56 10.27
N GLU A 9 1.17 -24.37 9.54
CA GLU A 9 1.88 -23.96 8.32
C GLU A 9 0.92 -23.43 7.24
N ARG A 10 -0.30 -23.98 7.15
CA ARG A 10 -1.33 -23.49 6.20
C ARG A 10 -2.01 -22.20 6.67
N ALA A 11 -2.11 -21.99 7.98
CA ALA A 11 -2.76 -20.83 8.56
C ALA A 11 -1.83 -19.62 8.69
N GLU A 12 -0.54 -19.85 8.88
CA GLU A 12 0.47 -18.81 9.11
C GLU A 12 0.43 -17.69 8.06
N PRO A 13 0.49 -17.96 6.73
CA PRO A 13 0.41 -16.89 5.73
C PRO A 13 -0.87 -16.05 5.83
N LEU A 14 -2.01 -16.69 6.15
CA LEU A 14 -3.30 -16.03 6.27
C LEU A 14 -3.32 -15.09 7.48
N VAL A 15 -2.75 -15.53 8.61
CA VAL A 15 -2.64 -14.71 9.82
C VAL A 15 -1.71 -13.52 9.56
N LEU A 16 -0.55 -13.75 8.93
CA LEU A 16 0.40 -12.70 8.59
C LEU A 16 -0.22 -11.63 7.68
N ILE A 17 -0.90 -12.06 6.60
CA ILE A 17 -1.64 -11.16 5.71
C ILE A 17 -2.73 -10.43 6.49
N GLY A 18 -3.49 -11.14 7.33
CA GLY A 18 -4.59 -10.58 8.12
C GLY A 18 -4.14 -9.50 9.10
N VAL A 19 -3.03 -9.73 9.82
CA VAL A 19 -2.44 -8.75 10.74
C VAL A 19 -2.00 -7.50 9.99
N GLY A 20 -1.26 -7.66 8.90
CA GLY A 20 -0.85 -6.53 8.06
C GLY A 20 -2.06 -5.77 7.52
N GLY A 21 -3.05 -6.50 6.99
CA GLY A 21 -4.25 -5.93 6.40
C GLY A 21 -5.12 -5.15 7.39
N PHE A 22 -5.29 -5.67 8.61
CA PHE A 22 -5.98 -4.97 9.69
C PHE A 22 -5.33 -3.62 10.00
N VAL A 23 -4.01 -3.60 10.19
CA VAL A 23 -3.28 -2.37 10.50
C VAL A 23 -3.32 -1.39 9.31
N GLY A 24 -3.14 -1.89 8.08
CA GLY A 24 -3.18 -1.07 6.87
C GLY A 24 -4.53 -0.40 6.65
N ALA A 25 -5.62 -1.15 6.83
CA ALA A 25 -6.98 -0.63 6.70
C ALA A 25 -7.32 0.43 7.75
N ILE A 26 -6.92 0.22 9.01
CA ILE A 26 -7.11 1.21 10.09
C ILE A 26 -6.34 2.48 9.78
N LEU A 27 -5.05 2.37 9.43
CA LEU A 27 -4.24 3.55 9.15
C LEU A 27 -4.76 4.32 7.94
N ARG A 28 -5.19 3.63 6.88
CA ARG A 28 -5.84 4.25 5.72
C ARG A 28 -7.07 5.05 6.14
N TYR A 29 -7.94 4.46 6.95
CA TYR A 29 -9.12 5.14 7.47
C TYR A 29 -8.73 6.37 8.31
N SER A 30 -7.76 6.25 9.21
CA SER A 30 -7.29 7.37 10.04
C SER A 30 -6.73 8.52 9.21
N VAL A 31 -5.93 8.25 8.17
CA VAL A 31 -5.41 9.29 7.26
C VAL A 31 -6.53 9.97 6.49
N ALA A 32 -7.51 9.21 6.00
CA ALA A 32 -8.66 9.77 5.29
C ALA A 32 -9.49 10.71 6.18
N GLN A 33 -9.65 10.38 7.46
CA GLN A 33 -10.38 11.21 8.44
C GLN A 33 -9.61 12.47 8.85
N ALA A 34 -8.28 12.45 8.77
CA ALA A 34 -7.44 13.58 9.17
C ALA A 34 -7.33 14.68 8.08
N LEU A 35 -7.73 14.38 6.84
CA LEU A 35 -7.59 15.29 5.71
C LEU A 35 -8.96 15.80 5.22
N PRO A 36 -9.02 17.01 4.62
CA PRO A 36 -10.26 17.55 4.07
C PRO A 36 -10.88 16.66 2.99
N SER A 37 -12.20 16.57 2.97
CA SER A 37 -12.97 15.72 2.04
C SER A 37 -13.48 16.44 0.78
N SER A 38 -13.22 17.75 0.63
CA SER A 38 -13.61 18.53 -0.55
C SER A 38 -12.89 18.08 -1.83
N PHE A 39 -11.73 17.43 -1.67
CA PHE A 39 -10.99 16.72 -2.72
C PHE A 39 -10.42 15.43 -2.09
N PRO A 40 -10.18 14.34 -2.85
CA PRO A 40 -9.78 13.05 -2.28
C PRO A 40 -8.31 12.99 -1.79
N LEU A 41 -7.89 13.98 -0.99
CA LEU A 41 -6.52 14.10 -0.48
C LEU A 41 -6.13 12.93 0.42
N GLY A 42 -7.08 12.41 1.21
CA GLY A 42 -6.91 11.20 2.02
C GLY A 42 -6.44 10.02 1.18
N THR A 43 -7.23 9.68 0.16
CA THR A 43 -6.95 8.57 -0.76
C THR A 43 -5.68 8.80 -1.58
N LEU A 44 -5.46 10.03 -2.06
CA LEU A 44 -4.24 10.38 -2.78
C LEU A 44 -2.99 10.17 -1.89
N ALA A 45 -3.03 10.65 -0.64
CA ALA A 45 -1.91 10.54 0.29
C ALA A 45 -1.57 9.09 0.60
N VAL A 46 -2.55 8.26 0.96
CA VAL A 46 -2.29 6.83 1.28
C VAL A 46 -1.77 6.07 0.06
N ASN A 47 -2.29 6.35 -1.14
CA ASN A 47 -1.82 5.72 -2.37
C ASN A 47 -0.37 6.13 -2.69
N VAL A 48 -0.03 7.41 -2.62
CA VAL A 48 1.33 7.91 -2.89
C VAL A 48 2.33 7.39 -1.86
N LEU A 49 2.00 7.45 -0.57
CA LEU A 49 2.87 6.95 0.50
C LEU A 49 3.06 5.43 0.41
N GLY A 50 1.99 4.68 0.11
CA GLY A 50 2.07 3.24 -0.10
C GLY A 50 2.90 2.88 -1.33
N SER A 51 2.75 3.60 -2.43
CA SER A 51 3.58 3.47 -3.64
C SER A 51 5.06 3.75 -3.36
N PHE A 52 5.37 4.76 -2.56
CA PHE A 52 6.75 5.04 -2.13
C PHE A 52 7.34 3.89 -1.32
N ALA A 53 6.58 3.39 -0.32
CA ALA A 53 6.98 2.25 0.49
C ALA A 53 7.17 0.97 -0.36
N LEU A 54 6.31 0.72 -1.35
CA LEU A 54 6.50 -0.36 -2.33
C LEU A 54 7.82 -0.20 -3.10
N GLY A 55 8.13 1.01 -3.54
CA GLY A 55 9.39 1.33 -4.21
C GLY A 55 10.62 0.95 -3.38
N ILE A 56 10.61 1.27 -2.08
CA ILE A 56 11.69 0.91 -1.15
C ILE A 56 11.74 -0.61 -0.93
N LEU A 57 10.61 -1.20 -0.54
CA LEU A 57 10.59 -2.51 0.12
C LEU A 57 10.46 -3.68 -0.86
N LEU A 58 9.71 -3.50 -1.95
CA LEU A 58 9.27 -4.63 -2.80
C LEU A 58 9.75 -4.57 -4.25
N TYR A 59 10.31 -3.44 -4.71
CA TYR A 59 10.77 -3.31 -6.09
C TYR A 59 12.29 -3.20 -6.25
N GLU A 60 13.03 -2.92 -5.18
CA GLU A 60 14.47 -3.02 -5.26
C GLU A 60 14.91 -4.47 -5.04
N ALA A 61 15.29 -5.13 -6.14
CA ALA A 61 15.50 -6.57 -6.21
C ALA A 61 16.48 -7.12 -5.16
N ARG A 62 17.43 -6.31 -4.70
CA ARG A 62 18.38 -6.68 -3.65
C ARG A 62 17.74 -6.70 -2.26
N LEU A 63 16.97 -5.67 -1.90
CA LEU A 63 16.21 -5.62 -0.64
C LEU A 63 15.11 -6.69 -0.60
N VAL A 64 14.45 -6.96 -1.72
CA VAL A 64 13.47 -8.05 -1.84
C VAL A 64 14.08 -9.41 -1.52
N GLY A 65 15.36 -9.61 -1.87
CA GLY A 65 16.13 -10.81 -1.53
C GLY A 65 16.56 -10.88 -0.07
N ALA A 66 16.69 -9.73 0.61
CA ALA A 66 16.98 -9.65 2.03
C ALA A 66 15.74 -9.82 2.93
N LEU A 67 14.53 -9.54 2.41
CA LEU A 67 13.29 -9.74 3.13
C LEU A 67 12.89 -11.21 3.22
N SER A 68 12.53 -11.64 4.42
CA SER A 68 11.91 -12.96 4.66
C SER A 68 10.57 -13.09 3.92
N ALA A 69 10.13 -14.33 3.67
CA ALA A 69 8.86 -14.58 3.00
C ALA A 69 7.68 -14.03 3.84
N GLU A 70 7.78 -14.19 5.15
CA GLU A 70 6.83 -13.73 6.17
C GLU A 70 6.71 -12.21 6.14
N THR A 71 7.83 -11.48 6.08
CA THR A 71 7.80 -10.01 5.98
C THR A 71 7.13 -9.55 4.70
N ARG A 72 7.36 -10.21 3.56
CA ARG A 72 6.69 -9.87 2.30
C ARG A 72 5.17 -10.09 2.38
N LEU A 73 4.73 -11.13 3.08
CA LEU A 73 3.31 -11.40 3.32
C LEU A 73 2.66 -10.34 4.22
N VAL A 74 3.28 -10.03 5.38
CA VAL A 74 2.74 -9.03 6.32
C VAL A 74 2.74 -7.64 5.68
N VAL A 75 3.86 -7.21 5.12
CA VAL A 75 4.05 -5.83 4.69
C VAL A 75 3.48 -5.60 3.31
N GLY A 76 3.77 -6.47 2.34
CA GLY A 76 3.31 -6.30 0.96
C GLY A 76 1.85 -6.67 0.77
N THR A 77 1.55 -7.96 0.93
CA THR A 77 0.21 -8.50 0.69
C THR A 77 -0.79 -8.06 1.74
N GLY A 78 -0.41 -7.97 3.01
CA GLY A 78 -1.26 -7.48 4.09
C GLY A 78 -1.36 -5.95 4.11
N PHE A 79 -0.34 -5.31 4.67
CA PHE A 79 -0.36 -3.90 5.04
C PHE A 79 -0.48 -2.96 3.84
N LEU A 80 0.47 -2.99 2.89
CA LEU A 80 0.50 -2.03 1.77
C LEU A 80 -0.71 -2.18 0.85
N SER A 81 -1.16 -3.41 0.62
CA SER A 81 -2.35 -3.68 -0.20
C SER A 81 -3.65 -3.21 0.46
N SER A 82 -3.72 -3.17 1.80
CA SER A 82 -4.89 -2.67 2.54
C SER A 82 -4.81 -1.18 2.89
N PHE A 83 -3.58 -0.65 2.98
CA PHE A 83 -3.29 0.77 3.21
C PHE A 83 -3.53 1.62 1.96
N THR A 84 -3.24 1.08 0.78
CA THR A 84 -3.61 1.70 -0.51
C THR A 84 -5.02 1.26 -0.93
N THR A 85 -5.66 2.00 -1.84
CA THR A 85 -7.00 1.65 -2.33
C THR A 85 -7.29 2.19 -3.72
N TYR A 86 -7.60 1.30 -4.66
CA TYR A 86 -8.09 1.67 -5.99
C TYR A 86 -9.61 1.87 -5.99
N SER A 87 -10.36 1.04 -5.27
CA SER A 87 -11.82 1.08 -5.29
C SER A 87 -12.36 2.38 -4.70
N THR A 88 -11.80 2.86 -3.59
CA THR A 88 -12.14 4.16 -3.01
C THR A 88 -11.78 5.30 -3.97
N PHE A 89 -10.57 5.27 -4.53
CA PHE A 89 -10.13 6.23 -5.54
C PHE A 89 -11.12 6.32 -6.73
N ALA A 90 -11.55 5.18 -7.27
CA ALA A 90 -12.46 5.13 -8.41
C ALA A 90 -13.84 5.71 -8.07
N VAL A 91 -14.38 5.38 -6.90
CA VAL A 91 -15.69 5.89 -6.44
C VAL A 91 -15.64 7.38 -6.12
N GLU A 92 -14.56 7.86 -5.50
CA GLU A 92 -14.39 9.29 -5.23
C GLU A 92 -14.22 10.08 -6.52
N THR A 93 -13.42 9.57 -7.45
CA THR A 93 -13.20 10.19 -8.76
C THR A 93 -14.50 10.31 -9.56
N SER A 94 -15.34 9.27 -9.57
CA SER A 94 -16.60 9.28 -10.33
C SER A 94 -17.64 10.27 -9.79
N ARG A 95 -17.46 10.77 -8.56
CA ARG A 95 -18.31 11.76 -7.92
C ARG A 95 -17.82 13.21 -8.11
N LEU A 96 -16.63 13.40 -8.65
CA LEU A 96 -16.06 14.74 -8.88
C LEU A 96 -16.61 15.37 -10.16
N ALA A 97 -16.54 16.71 -10.22
CA ALA A 97 -16.72 17.44 -11.49
C ALA A 97 -15.66 16.99 -12.51
N PRO A 98 -15.95 16.99 -13.83
CA PRO A 98 -15.08 16.40 -14.85
C PRO A 98 -13.61 16.86 -14.79
N GLN A 99 -13.36 18.16 -14.58
CA GLN A 99 -12.02 18.71 -14.50
C GLN A 99 -11.25 18.20 -13.26
N LEU A 100 -11.94 18.10 -12.12
CA LEU A 100 -11.37 17.57 -10.88
C LEU A 100 -11.17 16.06 -10.94
N ALA A 101 -12.05 15.33 -11.63
CA ALA A 101 -11.88 13.90 -11.88
C ALA A 101 -10.62 13.64 -12.70
N VAL A 102 -10.41 14.36 -13.80
CA VAL A 102 -9.18 14.29 -14.61
C VAL A 102 -7.95 14.63 -13.77
N ALA A 103 -8.02 15.69 -12.96
CA ALA A 103 -6.93 16.05 -12.06
C ALA A 103 -6.63 14.95 -11.04
N ASN A 104 -7.64 14.35 -10.41
CA ASN A 104 -7.47 13.29 -9.42
C ASN A 104 -6.84 12.03 -10.02
N VAL A 105 -7.26 11.63 -11.22
CA VAL A 105 -6.64 10.54 -11.98
C VAL A 105 -5.18 10.87 -12.28
N GLY A 106 -4.92 12.04 -12.87
CA GLY A 106 -3.58 12.48 -13.21
C GLY A 106 -2.64 12.51 -12.01
N LEU A 107 -3.09 13.08 -10.88
CA LEU A 107 -2.32 13.15 -9.64
C LEU A 107 -2.02 11.76 -9.07
N ASN A 108 -3.00 10.86 -8.98
CA ASN A 108 -2.76 9.53 -8.43
C ASN A 108 -1.73 8.75 -9.25
N TYR A 109 -1.85 8.74 -10.58
CA TYR A 109 -0.90 8.03 -11.43
C TYR A 109 0.47 8.70 -11.48
N ALA A 110 0.53 10.02 -11.65
CA ALA A 110 1.80 10.75 -11.75
C ALA A 110 2.58 10.69 -10.44
N LEU A 111 1.94 11.05 -9.32
CA LEU A 111 2.59 11.06 -8.00
C LEU A 111 2.85 9.64 -7.50
N GLY A 112 1.95 8.69 -7.74
CA GLY A 112 2.15 7.29 -7.37
C GLY A 112 3.36 6.68 -8.08
N PHE A 113 3.47 6.87 -9.41
CA PHE A 113 4.63 6.38 -10.16
C PHE A 113 5.93 7.08 -9.76
N ALA A 114 5.90 8.40 -9.61
CA ALA A 114 7.05 9.17 -9.12
C ALA A 114 7.50 8.68 -7.74
N ALA A 115 6.56 8.41 -6.84
CA ALA A 115 6.82 7.86 -5.52
C ALA A 115 7.52 6.49 -5.58
N VAL A 116 7.10 5.57 -6.46
CA VAL A 116 7.81 4.28 -6.65
C VAL A 116 9.26 4.52 -7.08
N VAL A 117 9.49 5.38 -8.07
CA VAL A 117 10.84 5.69 -8.58
C VAL A 117 11.71 6.31 -7.49
N LEU A 118 11.16 7.27 -6.74
CA LEU A 118 11.86 7.92 -5.62
C LEU A 118 12.17 6.92 -4.50
N GLY A 119 11.22 6.04 -4.15
CA GLY A 119 11.45 5.00 -3.15
C GLY A 119 12.59 4.08 -3.52
N ARG A 120 12.67 3.65 -4.78
CA ARG A 120 13.79 2.85 -5.29
C ARG A 120 15.11 3.60 -5.26
N ALA A 121 15.11 4.89 -5.60
CA ALA A 121 16.33 5.71 -5.56
C ALA A 121 16.85 5.90 -4.13
N VAL A 122 15.95 6.14 -3.16
CA VAL A 122 16.29 6.25 -1.73
C VAL A 122 16.86 4.94 -1.22
N ALA A 123 16.23 3.81 -1.53
CA ALA A 123 16.71 2.49 -1.14
C ALA A 123 18.17 2.24 -1.59
N ARG A 124 18.55 2.69 -2.78
CA ARG A 124 19.92 2.57 -3.31
C ARG A 124 20.94 3.50 -2.65
N TRP A 125 20.50 4.62 -2.08
CA TRP A 125 21.38 5.65 -1.54
C TRP A 125 21.77 5.41 -0.08
N VAL A 126 20.92 4.71 0.67
CA VAL A 126 21.14 4.40 2.09
C VAL A 126 22.07 3.18 2.27
N GLU A 127 22.41 2.48 1.19
CA GLU A 127 23.41 1.41 1.14
C GLU A 127 24.77 1.94 0.65
#